data_AF-A0A2T3GPD0-F1
#
_entry.id   AF-A0A2T3GPD0-F1
#
_cell.length_a   1.000
_cell.length_b   1.000
_cell.length_c   1.000
_cell.angle_alpha   90.00
_cell.angle_beta   90.00
_cell.angle_gamma   90.00
#
_symmetry.space_group_name_H-M   'P 1'
#
loop_
_entity.id
_entity.type
_entity.pdbx_description
1 polymer ?
#
loop_
_entity_poly.entity_id
_entity_poly.type
_entity_poly.pdbx_seq_one_letter_code
_entity_poly.pdbx_strand_id
1 'polypeptide(L)'
;MPRDIRSVTPAYETLRFVASVCMERISKQTRRDFAGYAVGKRRKLSVVPYIAHDMAKELVRSVKVAKGGQLAAPEEIAEKIEAILLGIDEQTAFNLASVSTEEKEAVVDLVADQVRAKMLSDYSVAEIEKEPEPPKAIEWNGWKGFESIKSDEKPQYKWRHTWADRSGNDFVGYKCGACIGRIFQIDYTAQRDKWFWLVEHVPLERPERECRSAGWEWSAREAACRAEKCYDAIARLNGRQA
;
A
#
# COMPACT_ATOMS: atom_id res chain seq x y z
N MET A 1 -6.89 -7.97 -7.01
CA MET A 1 -6.77 -7.43 -5.64
C MET A 1 -5.71 -8.22 -4.90
N PRO A 2 -4.68 -7.62 -4.27
CA PRO A 2 -3.91 -8.33 -3.28
C PRO A 2 -4.85 -8.58 -2.10
N ARG A 3 -5.14 -9.84 -1.80
CA ARG A 3 -5.81 -10.22 -0.55
C ARG A 3 -4.91 -9.73 0.59
N ASP A 4 -5.47 -9.03 1.56
CA ASP A 4 -4.77 -8.84 2.84
C ASP A 4 -4.58 -10.23 3.42
N ILE A 5 -3.36 -10.76 3.28
CA ILE A 5 -2.98 -12.12 3.64
C ILE A 5 -3.34 -12.38 5.11
N ARG A 6 -3.33 -11.32 5.93
CA ARG A 6 -3.66 -11.31 7.37
C ARG A 6 -5.13 -11.60 7.70
N SER A 7 -5.99 -11.83 6.71
CA SER A 7 -7.42 -12.19 6.92
C SER A 7 -7.68 -13.70 6.95
N VAL A 8 -6.70 -14.53 6.56
CA VAL A 8 -6.83 -16.01 6.53
C VAL A 8 -5.58 -16.71 7.09
N THR A 9 -4.56 -15.96 7.46
CA THR A 9 -3.28 -16.51 7.92
C THR A 9 -3.32 -16.80 9.42
N PRO A 10 -3.18 -18.07 9.85
CA PRO A 10 -3.12 -18.41 11.26
C PRO A 10 -2.07 -17.60 12.02
N ALA A 11 -2.27 -17.34 13.31
CA ALA A 11 -1.35 -16.54 14.12
C ALA A 11 0.12 -16.99 14.03
N TYR A 12 0.39 -18.29 13.85
CA TYR A 12 1.74 -18.82 13.70
C TYR A 12 2.43 -18.42 12.37
N GLU A 13 1.69 -18.29 11.29
CA GLU A 13 2.21 -17.79 10.01
C GLU A 13 2.40 -16.26 10.05
N THR A 14 1.59 -15.55 10.86
CA THR A 14 1.78 -14.11 11.09
C THR A 14 3.12 -13.82 11.77
N LEU A 15 3.58 -14.66 12.71
CA LEU A 15 4.92 -14.53 13.32
C LEU A 15 6.04 -14.56 12.28
N ARG A 16 6.02 -15.58 11.41
CA ARG A 16 7.01 -15.75 10.34
C ARG A 16 6.99 -14.57 9.39
N PHE A 17 5.80 -14.19 8.92
CA PHE A 17 5.62 -13.06 8.01
C PHE A 17 6.17 -11.76 8.59
N VAL A 18 5.84 -11.43 9.84
CA VAL A 18 6.33 -10.22 10.50
C VAL A 18 7.86 -10.24 10.63
N ALA A 19 8.44 -11.37 11.05
CA ALA A 19 9.88 -11.52 11.16
C ALA A 19 10.60 -11.30 9.80
N SER A 20 10.09 -11.90 8.72
CA SER A 20 10.63 -11.70 7.37
C SER A 20 10.58 -10.23 6.95
N VAL A 21 9.43 -9.58 7.12
CA VAL A 21 9.24 -8.15 6.78
C VAL A 21 10.18 -7.25 7.57
N CYS A 22 10.36 -7.53 8.87
CA CYS A 22 11.31 -6.78 9.69
C CYS A 22 12.74 -6.90 9.16
N MET A 23 13.19 -8.12 8.81
CA MET A 23 14.53 -8.34 8.25
C MET A 23 14.75 -7.63 6.91
N GLU A 24 13.74 -7.61 6.04
CA GLU A 24 13.83 -6.94 4.74
C GLU A 24 13.88 -5.41 4.84
N ARG A 25 13.19 -4.84 5.84
CA ARG A 25 13.10 -3.40 6.08
C ARG A 25 14.32 -2.81 6.79
N ILE A 26 15.23 -3.64 7.28
CA ILE A 26 16.49 -3.19 7.85
C ILE A 26 17.24 -2.33 6.84
N SER A 27 17.74 -1.17 7.29
CA SER A 27 18.51 -0.25 6.46
C SER A 27 19.73 -0.94 5.84
N LYS A 28 20.19 -0.45 4.68
CA LYS A 28 21.40 -1.00 4.02
C LYS A 28 22.61 -0.98 4.96
N GLN A 29 22.77 0.08 5.76
CA GLN A 29 23.89 0.19 6.71
C GLN A 29 23.75 -0.81 7.86
N THR A 30 22.60 -0.88 8.51
CA THR A 30 22.36 -1.82 9.62
C THR A 30 22.51 -3.27 9.16
N ARG A 31 22.06 -3.58 7.95
CA ARG A 31 22.26 -4.90 7.33
C ARG A 31 23.73 -5.21 7.13
N ARG A 32 24.52 -4.25 6.64
CA ARG A 32 25.97 -4.42 6.45
C ARG A 32 26.71 -4.53 7.79
N ASP A 33 26.32 -3.75 8.79
CA ASP A 33 26.86 -3.79 10.15
C ASP A 33 26.63 -5.17 10.79
N PHE A 34 25.45 -5.76 10.57
CA PHE A 34 25.11 -7.12 11.01
C PHE A 34 25.84 -8.20 10.21
N ALA A 35 25.77 -8.14 8.88
CA ALA A 35 26.30 -9.18 7.98
C ALA A 35 27.84 -9.20 7.90
N GLY A 36 28.49 -8.06 8.14
CA GLY A 36 29.91 -7.87 7.89
C GLY A 36 30.24 -7.50 6.44
N TYR A 37 31.48 -7.05 6.22
CA TYR A 37 31.99 -6.68 4.90
C TYR A 37 32.64 -7.84 4.15
N ALA A 38 33.08 -8.87 4.87
CA ALA A 38 33.55 -10.15 4.36
C ALA A 38 33.45 -11.19 5.47
N VAL A 39 33.38 -12.47 5.09
CA VAL A 39 33.46 -13.60 6.03
C VAL A 39 34.80 -13.55 6.78
N GLY A 40 34.80 -13.76 8.10
CA GLY A 40 35.99 -13.62 8.94
C GLY A 40 36.36 -12.18 9.31
N LYS A 41 35.61 -11.17 8.86
CA LYS A 41 35.77 -9.77 9.31
C LYS A 41 34.77 -9.45 10.42
N ARG A 42 35.20 -8.57 11.34
CA ARG A 42 34.42 -8.19 12.52
C ARG A 42 33.05 -7.62 12.11
N ARG A 43 31.99 -8.29 12.58
CA ARG A 43 30.61 -7.80 12.57
C ARG A 43 30.40 -6.76 13.67
N LYS A 44 29.54 -5.78 13.44
CA LYS A 44 29.15 -4.79 14.45
C LYS A 44 27.90 -5.26 15.18
N LEU A 45 28.06 -6.27 16.04
CA LEU A 45 26.95 -6.92 16.75
C LEU A 45 26.16 -5.99 17.69
N SER A 46 26.67 -4.80 17.99
CA SER A 46 25.93 -3.78 18.73
C SER A 46 24.64 -3.33 18.03
N VAL A 47 24.43 -3.65 16.74
CA VAL A 47 23.18 -3.37 16.05
C VAL A 47 22.06 -4.39 16.34
N VAL A 48 22.41 -5.57 16.84
CA VAL A 48 21.47 -6.69 17.05
C VAL A 48 20.34 -6.36 18.03
N PRO A 49 20.60 -5.75 19.21
CA PRO A 49 19.52 -5.40 20.14
C PRO A 49 18.45 -4.50 19.52
N TYR A 50 18.86 -3.57 18.63
CA TYR A 50 17.93 -2.66 17.95
C TYR A 50 17.05 -3.40 16.93
N ILE A 51 17.62 -4.33 16.18
CA ILE A 51 16.87 -5.17 15.23
C ILE A 51 15.87 -6.04 16.00
N ALA A 52 16.32 -6.67 17.08
CA ALA A 52 15.49 -7.56 17.89
C ALA A 52 14.32 -6.81 18.54
N HIS A 53 14.58 -5.62 19.10
CA HIS A 53 13.55 -4.83 19.76
C HIS A 53 12.51 -4.25 18.78
N ASP A 54 12.93 -3.82 17.58
CA ASP A 54 12.00 -3.38 16.53
C ASP A 54 11.11 -4.54 16.07
N MET A 55 11.70 -5.72 15.84
CA MET A 55 10.96 -6.93 15.49
C MET A 55 9.99 -7.35 16.59
N ALA A 56 10.41 -7.34 17.86
CA ALA A 56 9.56 -7.69 18.99
C ALA A 56 8.33 -6.78 19.09
N LYS A 57 8.51 -5.47 18.90
CA LYS A 57 7.40 -4.50 18.86
C LYS A 57 6.39 -4.81 17.75
N GLU A 58 6.86 -5.15 16.56
CA GLU A 58 5.97 -5.47 15.45
C GLU A 58 5.24 -6.81 15.66
N LEU A 59 5.88 -7.79 16.32
CA LEU A 59 5.26 -9.07 16.67
C LEU A 59 4.10 -8.88 17.66
N VAL A 60 4.32 -8.18 18.77
CA VAL A 60 3.25 -7.95 19.78
C VAL A 60 2.11 -7.07 19.26
N ARG A 61 2.37 -6.24 18.23
CA ARG A 61 1.34 -5.47 17.52
C ARG A 61 0.48 -6.33 16.60
N SER A 62 1.01 -7.47 16.15
CA SER A 62 0.38 -8.30 15.12
C SER A 62 -0.31 -9.53 15.71
N VAL A 63 0.16 -10.04 16.85
CA VAL A 63 -0.39 -11.21 17.54
C VAL A 63 -0.37 -11.05 19.06
N LYS A 64 -1.30 -11.71 19.76
CA LYS A 64 -1.28 -11.83 21.22
C LYS A 64 -0.26 -12.91 21.58
N VAL A 65 0.86 -12.52 22.18
CA VAL A 65 1.88 -13.43 22.70
C VAL A 65 1.74 -13.49 24.22
N ALA A 66 1.55 -14.68 24.78
CA ALA A 66 1.39 -14.87 26.22
C ALA A 66 2.22 -16.02 26.76
N LYS A 67 2.68 -15.89 28.00
CA LYS A 67 3.43 -16.90 28.74
C LYS A 67 2.68 -17.19 30.04
N GLY A 68 2.23 -18.43 30.22
CA GLY A 68 1.45 -18.80 31.41
C GLY A 68 0.17 -17.97 31.61
N GLY A 69 -0.44 -17.51 30.51
CA GLY A 69 -1.67 -16.68 30.54
C GLY A 69 -1.46 -15.18 30.73
N GLN A 70 -0.22 -14.71 30.94
CA GLN A 70 0.11 -13.29 30.97
C GLN A 70 0.72 -12.83 29.64
N LEU A 71 0.38 -11.62 29.19
CA LEU A 71 0.97 -11.05 27.96
C LEU A 71 2.48 -10.87 28.12
N ALA A 72 3.24 -11.37 27.15
CA ALA A 72 4.68 -11.25 27.15
C ALA A 72 5.09 -9.80 26.87
N ALA A 73 6.07 -9.30 27.61
CA ALA A 73 6.62 -7.97 27.39
C ALA A 73 7.45 -7.96 26.09
N PRO A 74 7.43 -6.86 25.30
CA PRO A 74 8.27 -6.74 24.10
C PRO A 74 9.76 -6.98 24.38
N GLU A 75 10.23 -6.58 25.55
CA GLU A 75 11.63 -6.74 25.98
C GLU A 75 11.99 -8.23 26.14
N GLU A 76 11.10 -9.04 26.72
CA GLU A 76 11.30 -10.49 26.86
C GLU A 76 11.38 -11.18 25.49
N ILE A 77 10.53 -10.76 24.55
CA ILE A 77 10.55 -11.27 23.18
C ILE A 77 11.83 -10.84 22.45
N ALA A 78 12.25 -9.58 22.64
CA ALA A 78 13.47 -9.05 22.05
C ALA A 78 14.71 -9.84 22.47
N GLU A 79 14.84 -10.23 23.75
CA GLU A 79 15.95 -11.07 24.22
C GLU A 79 16.04 -12.41 23.48
N LYS A 80 14.89 -13.03 23.16
CA LYS A 80 14.86 -14.29 22.40
C LYS A 80 15.28 -14.08 20.95
N ILE A 81 14.83 -13.00 20.33
CA ILE A 81 15.18 -12.66 18.95
C ILE A 81 16.66 -12.28 18.86
N GLU A 82 17.18 -11.55 19.83
CA GLU A 82 18.60 -11.23 19.93
C GLU A 82 19.46 -12.49 20.02
N ALA A 83 19.06 -13.46 20.87
CA ALA A 83 19.76 -14.74 20.95
C ALA A 83 19.77 -15.51 19.61
N ILE A 84 18.66 -15.47 18.87
CA ILE A 84 18.58 -16.04 17.51
C ILE A 84 19.56 -15.35 16.56
N LEU A 85 19.53 -14.02 16.50
CA LEU A 85 20.38 -13.24 15.60
C LEU A 85 21.87 -13.37 15.93
N LEU A 86 22.24 -13.45 17.21
CA LEU A 86 23.61 -13.69 17.66
C LEU A 86 24.08 -15.12 17.38
N GLY A 87 23.15 -16.08 17.31
CA GLY A 87 23.43 -17.48 16.96
C GLY A 87 23.75 -17.71 15.48
N ILE A 88 23.54 -16.72 14.61
CA ILE A 88 23.84 -16.83 13.18
C ILE A 88 25.36 -16.77 12.98
N ASP A 89 25.90 -17.80 12.31
CA ASP A 89 27.30 -17.87 11.95
C ASP A 89 27.69 -16.77 10.94
N GLU A 90 28.98 -16.52 10.79
CA GLU A 90 29.46 -15.42 9.94
C GLU A 90 29.14 -15.61 8.46
N GLN A 91 29.16 -16.85 7.96
CA GLN A 91 28.87 -17.13 6.55
C GLN A 91 27.39 -16.88 6.25
N THR A 92 26.51 -17.40 7.09
CA THR A 92 25.07 -17.18 6.96
C THR A 92 24.70 -15.71 7.13
N ALA A 93 25.30 -15.01 8.11
CA ALA A 93 25.05 -13.58 8.29
C ALA A 93 25.53 -12.76 7.07
N PHE A 94 26.67 -13.12 6.49
CA PHE A 94 27.21 -12.43 5.31
C PHE A 94 26.28 -12.53 4.11
N ASN A 95 25.63 -13.69 3.91
CA ASN A 95 24.68 -13.92 2.83
C ASN A 95 23.47 -12.96 2.86
N LEU A 96 23.11 -12.40 4.03
CA LEU A 96 22.07 -11.38 4.13
C LEU A 96 22.40 -10.10 3.33
N ALA A 97 23.69 -9.79 3.18
CA ALA A 97 24.18 -8.66 2.39
C ALA A 97 24.64 -9.06 0.98
N SER A 98 24.37 -10.30 0.56
CA SER A 98 24.67 -10.78 -0.80
C SER A 98 23.86 -10.03 -1.84
N VAL A 99 24.42 -9.96 -3.05
CA VAL A 99 23.71 -9.49 -4.25
C VAL A 99 22.77 -10.58 -4.78
N SER A 100 23.04 -11.85 -4.47
CA SER A 100 22.16 -12.96 -4.79
C SER A 100 20.87 -12.87 -3.97
N THR A 101 19.75 -12.74 -4.67
CA THR A 101 18.42 -12.69 -4.05
C THR A 101 18.10 -13.97 -3.30
N GLU A 102 18.47 -15.14 -3.85
CA GLU A 102 18.20 -16.45 -3.26
C GLU A 102 18.97 -16.65 -1.94
N GLU A 103 20.26 -16.30 -1.90
CA GLU A 103 21.06 -16.41 -0.68
C GLU A 103 20.55 -15.50 0.43
N LYS A 104 20.14 -14.28 0.05
CA LYS A 104 19.54 -13.33 0.98
C LYS A 104 18.20 -13.83 1.51
N GLU A 105 17.32 -14.30 0.62
CA GLU A 105 16.01 -14.84 0.99
C GLU A 105 16.14 -16.05 1.91
N ALA A 106 17.09 -16.95 1.64
CA ALA A 106 17.36 -18.10 2.50
C ALA A 106 17.72 -17.68 3.95
N VAL A 107 18.49 -16.60 4.13
CA VAL A 107 18.82 -16.08 5.48
C VAL A 107 17.59 -15.46 6.14
N VAL A 108 16.79 -14.70 5.39
CA VAL A 108 15.55 -14.10 5.91
C VAL A 108 14.58 -15.20 6.35
N ASP A 109 14.40 -16.24 5.54
CA ASP A 109 13.55 -17.38 5.84
C ASP A 109 14.05 -18.16 7.05
N LEU A 110 15.36 -18.40 7.15
CA LEU A 110 15.98 -19.04 8.31
C LEU A 110 15.68 -18.28 9.61
N VAL A 111 15.88 -16.96 9.60
CA VAL A 111 15.59 -16.11 10.77
C VAL A 111 14.11 -16.15 11.12
N ALA A 112 13.24 -15.99 10.13
CA ALA A 112 11.80 -15.98 10.33
C ALA A 112 11.28 -17.32 10.89
N ASP A 113 11.81 -18.44 10.40
CA ASP A 113 11.47 -19.77 10.87
C ASP A 113 11.98 -20.04 12.29
N GLN A 114 13.20 -19.60 12.62
CA GLN A 114 13.74 -19.70 13.98
C GLN A 114 12.94 -18.84 14.97
N VAL A 115 12.57 -17.62 14.59
CA VAL A 115 11.72 -16.75 15.42
C VAL A 115 10.37 -17.40 15.64
N ARG A 116 9.69 -17.87 14.59
CA ARG A 116 8.41 -18.58 14.70
C ARG A 116 8.53 -19.78 15.63
N ALA A 117 9.50 -20.67 15.39
CA ALA A 117 9.70 -21.88 16.19
C ALA A 117 9.97 -21.54 17.66
N LYS A 118 10.80 -20.53 17.93
CA LYS A 118 11.11 -20.10 19.29
C LYS A 118 9.90 -19.52 19.99
N MET A 119 9.10 -18.71 19.30
CA MET A 119 7.88 -18.14 19.85
C MET A 119 6.84 -19.21 20.19
N LEU A 120 6.63 -20.20 19.31
CA LEU A 120 5.67 -21.28 19.56
C LEU A 120 6.14 -22.27 20.64
N SER A 121 7.45 -22.39 20.85
CA SER A 121 8.02 -23.22 21.91
C SER A 121 7.86 -22.57 23.30
N ASP A 122 8.09 -21.26 23.40
CA ASP A 122 8.17 -20.56 24.70
C ASP A 122 6.83 -19.87 25.08
N TYR A 123 5.91 -19.66 24.13
CA TYR A 123 4.70 -18.85 24.31
C TYR A 123 3.45 -19.46 23.66
N SER A 124 2.29 -19.14 24.23
CA SER A 124 1.00 -19.26 23.55
C SER A 124 0.77 -18.04 22.65
N VAL A 125 0.39 -18.27 21.39
CA VAL A 125 0.22 -17.22 20.39
C VAL A 125 -1.20 -17.29 19.85
N ALA A 126 -1.92 -16.18 19.92
CA ALA A 126 -3.30 -16.05 19.46
C ALA A 126 -3.48 -14.82 18.57
N GLU A 127 -4.53 -14.83 17.76
CA GLU A 127 -4.89 -13.69 16.92
C GLU A 127 -5.37 -12.52 17.80
N ILE A 128 -5.05 -11.29 17.37
CA ILE A 128 -5.66 -10.11 17.94
C ILE A 128 -7.05 -10.01 17.32
N GLU A 129 -8.10 -10.22 18.12
CA GLU A 129 -9.46 -9.88 17.74
C GLU A 129 -9.49 -8.40 17.34
N LYS A 130 -9.64 -8.15 16.04
CA LYS A 130 -9.81 -6.79 15.54
C LYS A 130 -11.22 -6.36 15.91
N GLU A 131 -11.33 -5.24 16.62
CA GLU A 131 -12.60 -4.51 16.64
C GLU A 131 -13.03 -4.28 15.17
N PRO A 132 -14.31 -4.47 14.83
CA PRO A 132 -14.78 -4.22 13.48
C PRO A 132 -14.36 -2.82 13.08
N GLU A 133 -13.63 -2.69 11.97
CA GLU A 133 -13.19 -1.39 11.48
C GLU A 133 -14.41 -0.45 11.46
N PRO A 134 -14.29 0.77 12.02
CA PRO A 134 -15.38 1.72 11.96
C PRO A 134 -15.81 1.86 10.50
N PRO A 135 -17.13 1.96 10.21
CA PRO A 135 -17.60 2.06 8.84
C PRO A 135 -16.83 3.18 8.14
N LYS A 136 -16.20 2.84 7.01
CA LYS A 136 -15.42 3.79 6.22
C LYS A 136 -16.23 5.08 6.09
N ALA A 137 -15.61 6.21 6.44
CA ALA A 137 -16.25 7.50 6.29
C ALA A 137 -16.86 7.59 4.90
N ILE A 138 -18.13 8.01 4.79
CA ILE A 138 -18.77 8.22 3.50
C ILE A 138 -17.96 9.28 2.77
N GLU A 139 -17.14 8.84 1.81
CA GLU A 139 -16.26 9.75 1.08
C GLU A 139 -17.11 10.60 0.14
N TRP A 140 -16.99 11.91 0.29
CA TRP A 140 -17.73 12.88 -0.51
C TRP A 140 -16.80 13.51 -1.56
N ASN A 141 -17.22 13.48 -2.83
CA ASN A 141 -16.50 14.07 -3.97
C ASN A 141 -16.62 15.61 -4.03
N GLY A 142 -17.28 16.23 -3.04
CA GLY A 142 -17.41 17.68 -2.93
C GLY A 142 -18.56 18.29 -3.75
N TRP A 143 -19.42 17.48 -4.37
CA TRP A 143 -20.60 17.92 -5.14
C TRP A 143 -21.85 17.96 -4.27
N LYS A 144 -22.63 19.04 -4.35
CA LYS A 144 -23.91 19.11 -3.65
C LYS A 144 -24.88 18.08 -4.22
N GLY A 145 -25.89 17.67 -3.44
CA GLY A 145 -26.86 16.64 -3.87
C GLY A 145 -27.57 16.97 -5.19
N PHE A 146 -27.86 18.24 -5.47
CA PHE A 146 -28.45 18.65 -6.75
C PHE A 146 -27.47 18.62 -7.94
N GLU A 147 -26.17 18.51 -7.67
CA GLU A 147 -25.10 18.40 -8.68
C GLU A 147 -24.70 16.94 -8.92
N SER A 148 -25.31 15.97 -8.24
CA SER A 148 -25.00 14.55 -8.42
C SER A 148 -25.33 14.09 -9.84
N ILE A 149 -24.51 13.21 -10.41
CA ILE A 149 -24.85 12.51 -11.65
C ILE A 149 -25.98 11.52 -11.33
N LYS A 150 -27.08 11.59 -12.07
CA LYS A 150 -28.22 10.69 -11.84
C LYS A 150 -27.91 9.30 -12.38
N SER A 151 -28.53 8.27 -11.80
CA SER A 151 -28.28 6.88 -12.17
C SER A 151 -28.64 6.54 -13.62
N ASP A 152 -29.57 7.27 -14.21
CA ASP A 152 -30.05 7.16 -15.60
C ASP A 152 -29.26 8.03 -16.59
N GLU A 153 -28.44 8.95 -16.07
CA GLU A 153 -27.63 9.84 -16.89
C GLU A 153 -26.50 9.08 -17.60
N LYS A 154 -26.29 9.40 -18.87
CA LYS A 154 -25.27 8.79 -19.72
C LYS A 154 -24.45 9.88 -20.42
N PRO A 155 -23.14 9.63 -20.65
CA PRO A 155 -22.32 10.54 -21.42
C PRO A 155 -22.88 10.69 -22.84
N GLN A 156 -22.93 11.93 -23.32
CA GLN A 156 -23.44 12.32 -24.63
C GLN A 156 -22.32 12.35 -25.68
N TYR A 157 -21.07 12.54 -25.25
CA TYR A 157 -19.91 12.66 -26.13
C TYR A 157 -19.22 11.31 -26.36
N LYS A 158 -18.36 11.27 -27.38
CA LYS A 158 -17.67 10.02 -27.74
C LYS A 158 -16.46 9.84 -26.86
N TRP A 159 -16.44 8.78 -26.06
CA TRP A 159 -15.30 8.37 -25.23
C TRP A 159 -14.57 7.20 -25.88
N ARG A 160 -13.25 7.29 -25.96
CA ARG A 160 -12.39 6.27 -26.58
C ARG A 160 -11.24 5.94 -25.64
N HIS A 161 -10.78 4.70 -25.65
CA HIS A 161 -9.56 4.34 -24.94
C HIS A 161 -8.39 5.21 -25.42
N THR A 162 -7.60 5.71 -24.46
CA THR A 162 -6.43 6.54 -24.75
C THR A 162 -5.37 5.76 -25.53
N TRP A 163 -5.26 4.45 -25.29
CA TRP A 163 -4.28 3.56 -25.90
C TRP A 163 -5.01 2.46 -26.68
N ALA A 164 -4.73 2.32 -27.98
CA ALA A 164 -5.42 1.38 -28.86
C ALA A 164 -5.09 -0.10 -28.54
N ASP A 165 -3.99 -0.31 -27.85
CA ASP A 165 -3.27 -1.56 -27.67
C ASP A 165 -3.21 -2.00 -26.20
N ARG A 166 -3.88 -1.27 -25.28
CA ARG A 166 -4.05 -1.68 -23.88
C ARG A 166 -5.50 -1.60 -23.43
N SER A 167 -5.98 -2.66 -22.80
CA SER A 167 -7.25 -2.70 -22.05
C SER A 167 -7.12 -1.93 -20.73
N GLY A 168 -6.87 -0.63 -20.82
CA GLY A 168 -6.69 0.27 -19.67
C GLY A 168 -7.99 0.97 -19.25
N ASN A 169 -8.09 1.26 -17.95
CA ASN A 169 -9.13 2.11 -17.36
C ASN A 169 -8.83 3.59 -17.60
N ASP A 170 -8.75 3.99 -18.87
CA ASP A 170 -8.28 5.31 -19.30
C ASP A 170 -8.91 5.68 -20.65
N PHE A 171 -9.67 6.79 -20.68
CA PHE A 171 -10.44 7.22 -21.83
C PHE A 171 -10.30 8.72 -22.08
N VAL A 172 -10.31 9.10 -23.35
CA VAL A 172 -10.40 10.50 -23.81
C VAL A 172 -11.77 10.75 -24.45
N GLY A 173 -12.41 11.85 -24.05
CA GLY A 173 -13.68 12.30 -24.58
C GLY A 173 -13.52 13.27 -25.76
N TYR A 174 -14.44 13.21 -26.71
CA TYR A 174 -14.46 14.10 -27.87
C TYR A 174 -15.86 14.65 -28.19
N LYS A 175 -15.94 15.96 -28.43
CA LYS A 175 -17.11 16.68 -28.96
C LYS A 175 -16.76 17.29 -30.30
N CYS A 176 -17.44 16.88 -31.38
CA CYS A 176 -17.20 17.37 -32.74
C CYS A 176 -15.73 17.34 -33.20
N GLY A 177 -14.96 16.36 -32.72
CA GLY A 177 -13.53 16.21 -33.03
C GLY A 177 -12.58 16.95 -32.07
N ALA A 178 -13.07 17.84 -31.20
CA ALA A 178 -12.29 18.47 -30.16
C ALA A 178 -12.22 17.59 -28.91
N CYS A 179 -11.04 17.50 -28.28
CA CYS A 179 -10.86 16.86 -26.98
C CYS A 179 -11.63 17.67 -25.92
N ILE A 180 -12.43 16.98 -25.10
CA ILE A 180 -13.14 17.62 -23.97
C ILE A 180 -12.49 17.32 -22.63
N GLY A 181 -11.69 16.24 -22.55
CA GLY A 181 -11.11 15.78 -21.30
C GLY A 181 -10.78 14.29 -21.30
N ARG A 182 -10.34 13.83 -20.13
CA ARG A 182 -9.87 12.47 -19.90
C ARG A 182 -10.43 11.92 -18.59
N ILE A 183 -10.81 10.65 -18.58
CA ILE A 183 -11.22 9.93 -17.37
C ILE A 183 -10.32 8.71 -17.18
N PHE A 184 -9.96 8.39 -15.93
CA PHE A 184 -9.05 7.27 -15.67
C PHE A 184 -9.15 6.75 -14.24
N GLN A 185 -8.72 5.50 -14.02
CA GLN A 185 -8.44 4.96 -12.69
C GLN A 185 -6.93 4.84 -12.45
N ILE A 186 -6.54 4.83 -11.18
CA ILE A 186 -5.14 4.64 -10.76
C ILE A 186 -5.04 3.36 -9.92
N ASP A 187 -4.59 2.28 -10.55
CA ASP A 187 -4.60 0.92 -9.98
C ASP A 187 -3.69 0.75 -8.74
N TYR A 188 -2.66 1.58 -8.60
CA TYR A 188 -1.61 1.45 -7.56
C TYR A 188 -1.79 2.41 -6.37
N THR A 189 -2.99 2.91 -6.13
CA THR A 189 -3.27 3.82 -5.00
C THR A 189 -4.40 3.32 -4.11
N ALA A 190 -4.48 3.83 -2.88
CA ALA A 190 -5.63 3.60 -2.00
C ALA A 190 -6.98 4.08 -2.58
N GLN A 191 -6.94 4.82 -3.70
CA GLN A 191 -8.09 5.38 -4.41
C GLN A 191 -8.44 4.62 -5.69
N ARG A 192 -7.99 3.36 -5.84
CA ARG A 192 -8.22 2.54 -7.04
C ARG A 192 -9.70 2.37 -7.45
N ASP A 193 -10.62 2.51 -6.50
CA ASP A 193 -12.06 2.37 -6.74
C ASP A 193 -12.68 3.65 -7.33
N LYS A 194 -11.91 4.76 -7.41
CA LYS A 194 -12.36 6.05 -7.92
C LYS A 194 -12.00 6.23 -9.39
N TRP A 195 -12.90 6.87 -10.13
CA TRP A 195 -12.67 7.34 -11.49
C TRP A 195 -12.37 8.82 -11.46
N PHE A 196 -11.13 9.17 -11.77
CA PHE A 196 -10.69 10.55 -11.90
C PHE A 196 -11.14 11.10 -13.26
N TRP A 197 -11.41 12.39 -13.29
CA TRP A 197 -11.71 13.11 -14.52
C TRP A 197 -10.95 14.43 -14.55
N LEU A 198 -10.57 14.83 -15.76
CA LEU A 198 -9.91 16.09 -16.09
C LEU A 198 -10.62 16.67 -17.30
N VAL A 199 -10.91 17.96 -17.27
CA VAL A 199 -11.38 18.70 -18.45
C VAL A 199 -10.17 19.18 -19.24
N GLU A 200 -10.20 19.01 -20.55
CA GLU A 200 -9.16 19.50 -21.46
C GLU A 200 -8.97 21.01 -21.28
N HIS A 201 -7.73 21.48 -21.39
CA HIS A 201 -7.43 22.89 -21.19
C HIS A 201 -8.11 23.74 -22.27
N VAL A 202 -9.23 24.39 -21.94
CA VAL A 202 -9.82 25.44 -22.79
C VAL A 202 -8.91 26.67 -22.68
N PRO A 203 -8.27 27.14 -23.78
CA PRO A 203 -7.43 28.32 -23.72
C PRO A 203 -8.30 29.55 -23.46
N LEU A 204 -8.00 30.24 -22.35
CA LEU A 204 -8.46 31.58 -21.87
C LEU A 204 -9.14 31.55 -20.49
N GLU A 205 -9.10 32.71 -19.82
CA GLU A 205 -9.21 32.94 -18.38
C GLU A 205 -10.30 32.13 -17.67
N ARG A 206 -9.88 31.38 -16.63
CA ARG A 206 -10.77 30.57 -15.81
C ARG A 206 -11.48 31.48 -14.80
N PRO A 207 -12.81 31.56 -14.79
CA PRO A 207 -13.50 32.17 -13.66
C PRO A 207 -13.19 31.37 -12.39
N GLU A 208 -12.84 32.07 -11.32
CA GLU A 208 -12.65 31.46 -10.01
C GLU A 208 -13.94 30.75 -9.55
N ARG A 209 -13.77 29.55 -9.02
CA ARG A 209 -14.75 28.74 -8.26
C ARG A 209 -15.93 28.08 -8.99
N GLU A 210 -16.43 28.57 -10.13
CA GLU A 210 -17.68 28.00 -10.69
C GLU A 210 -17.48 26.74 -11.56
N CYS A 211 -16.27 26.47 -12.03
CA CYS A 211 -16.01 25.32 -12.92
C CYS A 211 -14.76 24.54 -12.48
N ARG A 212 -14.95 23.43 -11.75
CA ARG A 212 -13.86 22.50 -11.45
C ARG A 212 -13.32 21.90 -12.75
N SER A 213 -12.01 21.95 -12.94
CA SER A 213 -11.32 21.34 -14.08
C SER A 213 -10.89 19.89 -13.84
N ALA A 214 -11.07 19.40 -12.61
CA ALA A 214 -10.65 18.07 -12.19
C ALA A 214 -11.48 17.58 -10.99
N GLY A 215 -11.57 16.27 -10.83
CA GLY A 215 -12.19 15.63 -9.68
C GLY A 215 -12.24 14.12 -9.80
N TRP A 216 -13.12 13.49 -9.04
CA TRP A 216 -13.37 12.05 -9.10
C TRP A 216 -14.85 11.73 -8.95
N GLU A 217 -15.24 10.56 -9.43
CA GLU A 217 -16.56 9.94 -9.31
C GLU A 217 -16.44 8.43 -9.05
N TRP A 218 -17.54 7.74 -8.74
CA TRP A 218 -17.50 6.32 -8.39
C TRP A 218 -17.43 5.39 -9.59
N SER A 219 -17.85 5.84 -10.77
CA SER A 219 -17.83 5.04 -11.99
C SER A 219 -17.30 5.82 -13.21
N ALA A 220 -16.80 5.10 -14.20
CA ALA A 220 -16.36 5.67 -15.48
C ALA A 220 -17.47 6.51 -16.12
N ARG A 221 -18.71 6.02 -16.05
CA ARG A 221 -19.89 6.69 -16.59
C ARG A 221 -20.14 8.02 -15.89
N GLU A 222 -20.10 8.05 -14.56
CA GLU A 222 -20.29 9.29 -13.80
C GLU A 222 -19.16 10.28 -14.05
N ALA A 223 -17.91 9.81 -14.08
CA ALA A 223 -16.75 10.62 -14.38
C ALA A 223 -16.83 11.24 -15.79
N ALA A 224 -17.28 10.45 -16.77
CA ALA A 224 -17.57 10.93 -18.12
C ALA A 224 -18.63 12.03 -18.09
N CYS A 225 -19.85 11.75 -17.59
CA CYS A 225 -20.93 12.74 -17.49
C CYS A 225 -20.48 14.03 -16.78
N ARG A 226 -19.67 13.89 -15.73
CA ARG A 226 -19.12 15.02 -14.98
C ARG A 226 -18.20 15.86 -15.85
N ALA A 227 -17.24 15.23 -16.52
CA ALA A 227 -16.32 15.92 -17.42
C ALA A 227 -17.07 16.68 -18.53
N GLU A 228 -18.14 16.09 -19.09
CA GLU A 228 -18.96 16.76 -20.10
C GLU A 228 -19.69 17.99 -19.55
N LYS A 229 -20.33 17.89 -18.38
CA LYS A 229 -20.99 19.02 -17.72
C LYS A 229 -20.03 20.16 -17.43
N CYS A 230 -18.86 19.83 -16.87
CA CYS A 230 -17.83 20.83 -16.57
C CYS A 230 -17.26 21.44 -17.85
N TYR A 231 -17.03 20.65 -18.90
CA TYR A 231 -16.60 21.15 -20.20
C TYR A 231 -17.63 22.12 -20.81
N ASP A 232 -18.91 21.74 -20.85
CA ASP A 232 -19.96 22.58 -21.43
C ASP A 232 -20.18 23.86 -20.60
N ALA A 233 -20.08 23.79 -19.27
CA ALA A 233 -20.13 24.98 -18.42
C ALA A 233 -19.00 25.95 -18.74
N ILE A 234 -17.76 25.45 -18.85
CA ILE A 234 -16.59 26.25 -19.24
C ILE A 234 -16.75 26.82 -20.65
N ALA A 235 -17.21 26.00 -21.60
CA ALA A 235 -17.41 26.43 -22.99
C ALA A 235 -18.47 27.52 -23.12
N ARG A 236 -19.60 27.40 -22.39
CA ARG A 236 -20.67 28.41 -22.34
C ARG A 236 -20.18 29.74 -21.76
N LEU A 237 -19.45 29.69 -20.65
CA LEU A 237 -18.86 30.89 -20.03
C LEU A 237 -17.89 31.60 -20.99
N ASN A 238 -17.18 30.83 -21.81
CA ASN A 238 -16.22 31.34 -22.79
C ASN A 238 -16.85 31.75 -24.13
N GLY A 239 -18.18 31.88 -24.21
CA GLY A 239 -18.86 32.36 -25.42
C GLY A 239 -18.77 31.43 -26.63
N ARG A 240 -18.29 30.20 -26.47
CA ARG A 240 -18.31 29.17 -27.51
C ARG A 240 -19.66 28.46 -27.43
N GLN A 241 -20.62 28.88 -28.26
CA GLN A 241 -21.88 28.15 -28.41
C GLN A 241 -21.63 26.72 -28.93
N ALA A 242 -22.52 25.84 -28.47
CA ALA A 242 -22.43 24.38 -28.41
C ALA A 242 -22.28 23.65 -29.75
#